data_AF-A0AAU5SJM7-F1
#
_entry.id   AF-A0AAU5SJM7-F1
#
_cell.length_a   1.000
_cell.length_b   1.000
_cell.length_c   1.000
_cell.angle_alpha   90.00
_cell.angle_beta   90.00
_cell.angle_gamma   90.00
#
_symmetry.space_group_name_H-M   'P 1'
#
loop_
_entity.id
_entity.type
_entity.pdbx_description
1 polymer ?
#
loop_
_entity_poly.entity_id
_entity_poly.type
_entity_poly.pdbx_seq_one_letter_code
_entity_poly.pdbx_strand_id
1 'polypeptide(L)'
;MKLRPILSALTLAVATVAAPGIGVLTGTTEAYAATKISHATATSMFRSSGITWSSSGGCSDRYNSTCTSFEQLNLTSAQGAQTLKQAAGCALNITGGTETGHASGTYSHWNGYKLDFGKSTCLTNYVKNTFTYIGVRGDGALQWKSGSGNVYADEGSHWDVTYYNCGGC
;
A
#
# COMPACT_ATOMS: atom_id res chain seq x y z
N MET A 1 72.98 -58.96 10.09
CA MET A 1 73.31 -58.66 8.69
C MET A 1 73.00 -57.19 8.43
N LYS A 2 74.02 -56.39 8.08
CA LYS A 2 73.89 -54.97 7.74
C LYS A 2 73.19 -54.83 6.38
N LEU A 3 72.31 -53.83 6.24
CA LEU A 3 72.10 -53.06 5.00
C LEU A 3 71.45 -51.71 5.37
N ARG A 4 72.05 -50.62 4.88
CA ARG A 4 71.58 -49.22 4.93
C ARG A 4 71.10 -48.81 3.50
N PRO A 5 70.81 -47.54 3.18
CA PRO A 5 69.48 -46.88 3.21
C PRO A 5 69.10 -46.26 1.84
N ILE A 6 67.86 -45.81 1.61
CA ILE A 6 67.57 -44.76 0.60
C ILE A 6 66.43 -43.85 1.09
N LEU A 7 66.70 -42.54 1.15
CA LEU A 7 65.75 -41.42 1.28
C LEU A 7 64.98 -41.23 -0.03
N SER A 8 63.70 -40.85 0.02
CA SER A 8 63.14 -39.86 -0.93
C SER A 8 61.85 -39.21 -0.43
N ALA A 9 61.95 -37.89 -0.29
CA ALA A 9 60.97 -36.81 -0.46
C ALA A 9 59.53 -36.96 0.10
N LEU A 10 59.26 -36.21 1.17
CA LEU A 10 57.94 -35.86 1.68
C LEU A 10 57.66 -34.38 1.35
N THR A 11 56.68 -34.11 0.49
CA THR A 11 56.07 -32.78 0.23
C THR A 11 54.58 -33.01 -0.04
N LEU A 12 53.68 -32.70 0.89
CA LEU A 12 53.04 -31.41 1.22
C LEU A 12 51.69 -31.24 0.50
N ALA A 13 50.59 -31.27 1.26
CA ALA A 13 49.40 -30.47 1.00
C ALA A 13 48.54 -30.42 2.28
N VAL A 14 48.61 -29.28 2.96
CA VAL A 14 47.62 -28.88 3.98
C VAL A 14 46.43 -28.27 3.23
N ALA A 15 45.23 -28.79 3.48
CA ALA A 15 43.99 -28.12 3.11
C ALA A 15 43.02 -28.19 4.30
N THR A 16 42.90 -27.06 5.00
CA THR A 16 41.89 -26.79 6.02
C THR A 16 40.51 -26.73 5.37
N VAL A 17 39.58 -27.58 5.78
CA VAL A 17 38.17 -27.48 5.36
C VAL A 17 37.33 -26.99 6.54
N ALA A 18 36.59 -25.92 6.24
CA ALA A 18 35.77 -25.11 7.13
C ALA A 18 34.59 -25.86 7.76
N ALA A 19 34.22 -25.44 8.98
CA ALA A 19 32.98 -25.84 9.64
C ALA A 19 31.77 -25.11 9.01
N PRO A 20 30.64 -25.80 8.75
CA PRO A 20 29.42 -25.13 8.33
C PRO A 20 28.73 -24.50 9.54
N GLY A 21 28.56 -23.18 9.43
CA GLY A 21 27.99 -22.30 10.43
C GLY A 21 26.48 -22.36 10.58
N ILE A 22 26.08 -21.63 11.61
CA ILE A 22 24.76 -21.31 12.13
C ILE A 22 23.78 -20.94 11.00
N GLY A 23 22.64 -21.63 10.96
CA GLY A 23 21.54 -21.34 10.07
C GLY A 23 20.98 -19.95 10.32
N VAL A 24 21.24 -19.03 9.40
CA VAL A 24 20.55 -17.74 9.32
C VAL A 24 19.13 -18.03 8.85
N LEU A 25 18.16 -17.90 9.76
CA LEU A 25 16.74 -17.82 9.42
C LEU A 25 16.51 -16.50 8.68
N THR A 26 16.76 -16.48 7.37
CA THR A 26 16.24 -15.43 6.50
C THR A 26 14.74 -15.63 6.41
N GLY A 27 13.99 -14.95 7.27
CA GLY A 27 12.56 -14.76 7.10
C GLY A 27 12.35 -13.99 5.80
N THR A 28 12.13 -14.70 4.71
CA THR A 28 11.60 -14.12 3.48
C THR A 28 10.20 -13.65 3.84
N THR A 29 10.02 -12.34 4.04
CA THR A 29 8.69 -11.73 4.02
C THR A 29 8.13 -12.03 2.63
N GLU A 30 7.25 -13.03 2.52
CA GLU A 30 6.49 -13.23 1.30
C GLU A 30 5.75 -11.92 1.02
N ALA A 31 6.15 -11.24 -0.05
CA ALA A 31 5.40 -10.13 -0.58
C ALA A 31 4.09 -10.70 -1.12
N TYR A 32 3.10 -10.87 -0.24
CA TYR A 32 1.76 -11.24 -0.65
C TYR A 32 1.29 -10.16 -1.62
N ALA A 33 1.08 -10.54 -2.87
CA ALA A 33 0.49 -9.66 -3.87
C ALA A 33 -0.84 -9.14 -3.32
N ALA A 34 -1.06 -7.83 -3.38
CA ALA A 34 -2.29 -7.24 -2.88
C ALA A 34 -3.50 -7.85 -3.61
N THR A 35 -4.46 -8.38 -2.86
CA THR A 35 -5.69 -8.94 -3.43
C THR A 35 -6.45 -7.85 -4.18
N LYS A 36 -6.60 -8.02 -5.49
CA LYS A 36 -7.33 -7.12 -6.37
C LYS A 36 -8.82 -7.47 -6.38
N ILE A 37 -9.66 -6.45 -6.35
CA ILE A 37 -11.12 -6.61 -6.43
C ILE A 37 -11.69 -5.92 -7.66
N SER A 38 -12.82 -6.43 -8.13
CA SER A 38 -13.59 -5.81 -9.21
C SER A 38 -14.30 -4.55 -8.73
N HIS A 39 -14.72 -3.71 -9.69
CA HIS A 39 -15.57 -2.56 -9.37
C HIS A 39 -16.90 -2.96 -8.68
N ALA A 40 -17.52 -4.06 -9.11
CA ALA A 40 -18.76 -4.57 -8.51
C ALA A 40 -18.57 -4.99 -7.05
N THR A 41 -17.45 -5.66 -6.75
CA THR A 41 -17.08 -6.03 -5.38
C THR A 41 -16.87 -4.79 -4.51
N ALA A 42 -16.07 -3.82 -4.99
CA ALA A 42 -15.79 -2.59 -4.24
C ALA A 42 -17.07 -1.79 -3.94
N THR A 43 -17.95 -1.61 -4.93
CA THR A 43 -19.22 -0.90 -4.73
C THR A 43 -20.17 -1.63 -3.79
N SER A 44 -20.19 -2.96 -3.77
CA SER A 44 -20.94 -3.74 -2.77
C SER A 44 -20.43 -3.45 -1.35
N MET A 45 -19.11 -3.48 -1.15
CA MET A 45 -18.48 -3.14 0.13
C MET A 45 -18.82 -1.71 0.57
N PHE A 46 -18.64 -0.73 -0.32
CA PHE A 46 -18.94 0.69 -0.02
C PHE A 46 -20.40 0.92 0.34
N ARG A 47 -21.35 0.34 -0.41
CA ARG A 47 -22.78 0.42 -0.08
C ARG A 47 -23.08 -0.17 1.29
N SER A 48 -22.47 -1.31 1.64
CA SER A 48 -22.68 -1.96 2.94
C SER A 48 -22.27 -1.09 4.14
N SER A 49 -21.35 -0.14 3.93
CA SER A 49 -20.91 0.83 4.95
C SER A 49 -21.49 2.23 4.78
N GLY A 50 -22.40 2.45 3.83
CA GLY A 50 -22.96 3.78 3.57
C GLY A 50 -21.94 4.80 3.03
N ILE A 51 -20.96 4.32 2.26
CA ILE A 51 -20.04 5.15 1.47
C ILE A 51 -20.66 5.34 0.08
N THR A 52 -20.68 6.58 -0.40
CA THR A 52 -21.15 6.93 -1.74
C THR A 52 -19.97 7.18 -2.67
N TRP A 53 -20.24 7.28 -3.97
CA TRP A 53 -19.26 7.74 -4.95
C TRP A 53 -19.94 8.55 -6.06
N SER A 54 -19.15 9.35 -6.76
CA SER A 54 -19.62 10.19 -7.87
C SER A 54 -18.60 10.20 -8.99
N SER A 55 -19.06 9.99 -10.22
CA SER A 55 -18.24 10.08 -11.44
C SER A 55 -18.76 11.22 -12.31
N SER A 56 -17.86 12.12 -12.71
CA SER A 56 -18.21 13.24 -13.60
C SER A 56 -18.64 12.75 -14.99
N GLY A 57 -18.02 11.68 -15.48
CA GLY A 57 -18.39 11.01 -16.74
C GLY A 57 -19.57 10.04 -16.64
N GLY A 58 -20.13 9.81 -15.44
CA GLY A 58 -21.25 8.88 -15.23
C GLY A 58 -20.90 7.42 -15.54
N CYS A 59 -19.64 7.03 -15.36
CA CYS A 59 -19.09 5.75 -15.80
C CYS A 59 -18.09 5.16 -14.79
N SER A 60 -17.71 3.89 -15.00
CA SER A 60 -16.76 3.15 -14.15
C SER A 60 -15.60 2.52 -14.93
N ASP A 61 -15.39 2.94 -16.18
CA ASP A 61 -14.28 2.48 -17.01
C ASP A 61 -12.95 3.04 -16.50
N ARG A 62 -12.05 2.14 -16.11
CA ARG A 62 -10.73 2.48 -15.59
C ARG A 62 -9.84 3.20 -16.61
N TYR A 63 -10.07 3.01 -17.91
CA TYR A 63 -9.26 3.61 -18.96
C TYR A 63 -9.73 5.00 -19.37
N ASN A 64 -10.76 5.54 -18.71
CA ASN A 64 -11.29 6.86 -18.96
C ASN A 64 -11.17 7.74 -17.70
N SER A 65 -10.43 8.84 -17.80
CA SER A 65 -10.10 9.75 -16.69
C SER A 65 -11.28 10.54 -16.14
N THR A 66 -12.45 10.50 -16.80
CA THR A 66 -13.69 11.12 -16.28
C THR A 66 -14.54 10.13 -15.48
N CYS A 67 -14.22 8.84 -15.53
CA CYS A 67 -14.92 7.83 -14.76
C CYS A 67 -14.40 7.77 -13.32
N THR A 68 -15.22 7.27 -12.40
CA THR A 68 -14.72 6.81 -11.09
C THR A 68 -14.75 5.30 -11.12
N SER A 69 -13.57 4.70 -11.30
CA SER A 69 -13.46 3.24 -11.39
C SER A 69 -12.89 2.67 -10.10
N PHE A 70 -13.27 1.44 -9.78
CA PHE A 70 -12.68 0.66 -8.68
C PHE A 70 -12.14 -0.67 -9.18
N GLU A 71 -11.96 -0.80 -10.50
CA GLU A 71 -11.43 -1.99 -11.10
C GLU A 71 -9.95 -2.13 -10.72
N GLN A 72 -9.56 -3.30 -10.22
CA GLN A 72 -8.22 -3.57 -9.66
C GLN A 72 -7.87 -2.71 -8.41
N LEU A 73 -8.89 -2.26 -7.67
CA LEU A 73 -8.66 -1.69 -6.35
C LEU A 73 -8.09 -2.77 -5.43
N ASN A 74 -7.19 -2.42 -4.51
CA ASN A 74 -6.76 -3.37 -3.48
C ASN A 74 -7.91 -3.59 -2.50
N LEU A 75 -8.20 -4.84 -2.14
CA LEU A 75 -9.17 -5.20 -1.10
C LEU A 75 -8.91 -4.39 0.18
N THR A 76 -7.64 -4.29 0.56
CA THR A 76 -7.17 -3.53 1.72
C THR A 76 -7.51 -2.04 1.65
N SER A 77 -7.48 -1.42 0.48
CA SER A 77 -7.88 -0.01 0.30
C SER A 77 -9.39 0.16 0.48
N ALA A 78 -10.18 -0.79 -0.05
CA ALA A 78 -11.63 -0.78 0.14
C ALA A 78 -12.02 -0.95 1.62
N GLN A 79 -11.39 -1.91 2.31
CA GLN A 79 -11.55 -2.10 3.76
C GLN A 79 -11.09 -0.86 4.53
N GLY A 80 -9.97 -0.25 4.15
CA GLY A 80 -9.48 1.00 4.74
C GLY A 80 -10.48 2.15 4.65
N ALA A 81 -11.21 2.27 3.53
CA ALA A 81 -12.29 3.24 3.39
C ALA A 81 -13.47 2.93 4.31
N GLN A 82 -13.85 1.65 4.46
CA GLN A 82 -14.89 1.23 5.42
C GLN A 82 -14.49 1.52 6.87
N THR A 83 -13.24 1.26 7.23
CA THR A 83 -12.69 1.59 8.55
C THR A 83 -12.71 3.09 8.80
N LEU A 84 -12.29 3.90 7.82
CA LEU A 84 -12.37 5.37 7.91
C LEU A 84 -13.81 5.83 8.13
N LYS A 85 -14.77 5.26 7.39
CA LYS A 85 -16.20 5.59 7.51
C LYS A 85 -16.72 5.30 8.93
N GLN A 86 -16.38 4.14 9.49
CA GLN A 86 -16.79 3.75 10.83
C GLN A 86 -16.14 4.63 11.90
N ALA A 87 -14.83 4.89 11.79
CA ALA A 87 -14.09 5.65 12.79
C ALA A 87 -14.45 7.15 12.77
N ALA A 88 -14.61 7.74 11.58
CA ALA A 88 -14.94 9.16 11.43
C ALA A 88 -16.43 9.45 11.68
N GLY A 89 -17.33 8.48 11.45
CA GLY A 89 -18.77 8.70 11.46
C GLY A 89 -19.28 9.65 10.36
N CYS A 90 -18.40 10.17 9.51
CA CYS A 90 -18.72 11.17 8.48
C CYS A 90 -19.39 10.54 7.26
N ALA A 91 -20.19 11.32 6.53
CA ALA A 91 -20.51 10.99 5.15
C ALA A 91 -19.23 11.01 4.30
N LEU A 92 -18.96 9.93 3.57
CA LEU A 92 -17.82 9.81 2.66
C LEU A 92 -18.35 9.65 1.24
N ASN A 93 -17.87 10.49 0.33
CA ASN A 93 -18.13 10.39 -1.10
C ASN A 93 -16.83 10.21 -1.85
N ILE A 94 -16.64 9.06 -2.49
CA ILE A 94 -15.45 8.77 -3.30
C ILE A 94 -15.62 9.43 -4.68
N THR A 95 -14.65 10.20 -5.11
CA THR A 95 -14.66 10.95 -6.38
C THR A 95 -13.66 10.42 -7.39
N GLY A 96 -12.68 9.66 -6.93
CA GLY A 96 -11.62 9.07 -7.75
C GLY A 96 -11.18 7.75 -7.15
N GLY A 97 -10.77 6.82 -8.00
CA GLY A 97 -10.38 5.50 -7.60
C GLY A 97 -9.19 5.02 -8.39
N THR A 98 -9.43 4.21 -9.39
CA THR A 98 -8.41 3.46 -10.10
C THR A 98 -8.23 3.89 -11.54
N GLU A 99 -9.06 4.81 -12.02
CA GLU A 99 -9.04 5.34 -13.38
C GLU A 99 -7.67 5.91 -13.79
N THR A 100 -7.47 6.04 -15.11
CA THR A 100 -6.29 6.72 -15.67
C THR A 100 -6.34 8.23 -15.43
N GLY A 101 -5.20 8.91 -15.62
CA GLY A 101 -5.07 10.36 -15.44
C GLY A 101 -4.40 10.78 -14.13
N HIS A 102 -4.13 9.82 -13.24
CA HIS A 102 -3.40 10.04 -11.99
C HIS A 102 -1.88 9.85 -12.14
N ALA A 103 -1.11 10.41 -11.21
CA ALA A 103 0.33 10.19 -11.13
C ALA A 103 0.68 8.70 -10.95
N SER A 104 1.73 8.25 -11.64
CA SER A 104 2.24 6.88 -11.54
C SER A 104 3.12 6.68 -10.30
N GLY A 105 3.35 5.43 -9.92
CA GLY A 105 4.19 5.05 -8.79
C GLY A 105 3.70 3.76 -8.13
N THR A 106 4.51 3.22 -7.21
CA THR A 106 4.18 1.98 -6.49
C THR A 106 2.83 2.09 -5.77
N TYR A 107 2.68 3.13 -4.94
CA TYR A 107 1.45 3.42 -4.20
C TYR A 107 0.62 4.47 -4.95
N SER A 108 -0.05 4.06 -6.03
CA SER A 108 -0.81 4.95 -6.93
C SER A 108 -2.28 4.52 -7.06
N HIS A 109 -3.11 5.38 -7.65
CA HIS A 109 -4.47 5.06 -8.07
C HIS A 109 -4.49 3.88 -9.04
N TRP A 110 -3.60 3.92 -10.04
CA TRP A 110 -3.45 2.83 -11.01
C TRP A 110 -3.01 1.50 -10.36
N ASN A 111 -2.38 1.53 -9.19
CA ASN A 111 -2.05 0.31 -8.47
C ASN A 111 -3.04 -0.02 -7.35
N GLY A 112 -4.18 0.67 -7.27
CA GLY A 112 -5.27 0.38 -6.34
C GLY A 112 -4.99 0.72 -4.88
N TYR A 113 -3.97 1.55 -4.62
CA TYR A 113 -3.57 1.96 -3.27
C TYR A 113 -4.25 3.25 -2.81
N LYS A 114 -4.93 3.96 -3.71
CA LYS A 114 -5.45 5.29 -3.44
C LYS A 114 -6.94 5.40 -3.74
N LEU A 115 -7.62 6.24 -2.98
CA LEU A 115 -8.99 6.68 -3.22
C LEU A 115 -9.07 8.17 -2.95
N ASP A 116 -9.78 8.89 -3.81
CA ASP A 116 -10.06 10.30 -3.60
C ASP A 116 -11.42 10.46 -2.94
N PHE A 117 -11.48 11.26 -1.87
CA PHE A 117 -12.72 11.61 -1.20
C PHE A 117 -13.03 13.08 -1.39
N GLY A 118 -14.27 13.37 -1.78
CA GLY A 118 -14.76 14.74 -1.83
C GLY A 118 -14.61 15.44 -0.47
N LYS A 119 -14.31 16.74 -0.50
CA LYS A 119 -14.17 17.52 0.73
C LYS A 119 -15.50 17.57 1.48
N SER A 120 -15.44 17.31 2.77
CA SER A 120 -16.48 17.67 3.71
C SER A 120 -15.86 18.26 4.97
N THR A 121 -16.59 19.14 5.65
CA THR A 121 -16.15 19.71 6.92
C THR A 121 -15.94 18.61 7.97
N CYS A 122 -16.81 17.60 7.99
CA CYS A 122 -16.70 16.48 8.92
C CYS A 122 -15.39 15.71 8.73
N LEU A 123 -15.13 15.23 7.50
CA LEU A 123 -13.92 14.45 7.22
C LEU A 123 -12.66 15.30 7.45
N THR A 124 -12.70 16.57 7.03
CA THR A 124 -11.57 17.49 7.19
C THR A 124 -11.21 17.70 8.66
N ASN A 125 -12.21 17.95 9.51
CA ASN A 125 -12.01 18.13 10.94
C ASN A 125 -11.52 16.83 11.59
N TYR A 126 -12.11 15.68 11.22
CA TYR A 126 -11.69 14.38 11.74
C TYR A 126 -10.20 14.11 11.44
N VAL A 127 -9.79 14.25 10.18
CA VAL A 127 -8.39 14.04 9.76
C VAL A 127 -7.45 14.99 10.51
N LYS A 128 -7.74 16.30 10.50
CA LYS A 128 -6.83 17.30 11.08
C LYS A 128 -6.72 17.23 12.61
N ASN A 129 -7.77 16.77 13.28
CA ASN A 129 -7.80 16.66 14.75
C ASN A 129 -7.32 15.31 15.28
N THR A 130 -7.44 14.25 14.47
CA THR A 130 -7.17 12.86 14.92
C THR A 130 -5.83 12.34 14.41
N PHE A 131 -5.41 12.75 13.21
CA PHE A 131 -4.21 12.23 12.55
C PHE A 131 -3.03 13.17 12.73
N THR A 132 -1.82 12.61 12.70
CA THR A 132 -0.59 13.37 12.88
C THR A 132 -0.24 14.08 11.58
N TYR A 133 -0.05 15.40 11.61
CA TYR A 133 0.49 16.14 10.48
C TYR A 133 1.95 15.69 10.21
N ILE A 134 2.26 15.37 8.95
CA ILE A 134 3.59 14.84 8.55
C ILE A 134 4.33 15.73 7.56
N GLY A 135 3.80 16.91 7.24
CA GLY A 135 4.46 17.88 6.36
C GLY A 135 3.74 18.11 5.03
N VAL A 136 4.48 18.69 4.09
CA VAL A 136 4.00 19.06 2.75
C VAL A 136 4.57 18.08 1.73
N ARG A 137 3.72 17.52 0.87
CA ARG A 137 4.13 16.68 -0.27
C ARG A 137 4.80 17.54 -1.35
N GLY A 138 5.56 16.93 -2.24
CA GLY A 138 6.32 17.64 -3.28
C GLY A 138 5.51 18.54 -4.23
N ASP A 139 4.18 18.35 -4.30
CA ASP A 139 3.24 19.16 -5.08
C ASP A 139 2.52 20.24 -4.25
N GLY A 140 2.89 20.43 -2.98
CA GLY A 140 2.31 21.42 -2.09
C GLY A 140 1.13 20.92 -1.25
N ALA A 141 0.66 19.69 -1.44
CA ALA A 141 -0.43 19.13 -0.65
C ALA A 141 0.01 18.89 0.80
N LEU A 142 -0.78 19.37 1.76
CA LEU A 142 -0.54 19.13 3.18
C LEU A 142 -0.90 17.68 3.53
N GLN A 143 -0.11 16.99 4.35
CA GLN A 143 -0.30 15.57 4.63
C GLN A 143 -0.50 15.25 6.12
N TRP A 144 -1.40 14.31 6.38
CA TRP A 144 -1.65 13.72 7.69
C TRP A 144 -1.53 12.20 7.62
N LYS A 145 -1.08 11.59 8.72
CA LYS A 145 -0.91 10.14 8.85
C LYS A 145 -1.79 9.60 9.97
N SER A 146 -2.62 8.61 9.66
CA SER A 146 -3.41 7.91 10.67
C SER A 146 -2.52 7.12 11.62
N GLY A 147 -3.04 6.75 12.80
CA GLY A 147 -2.33 5.86 13.73
C GLY A 147 -1.99 4.49 13.12
N SER A 148 -2.76 4.02 12.14
CA SER A 148 -2.47 2.80 11.38
C SER A 148 -1.41 3.01 10.28
N GLY A 149 -1.05 4.24 9.96
CA GLY A 149 -0.01 4.59 9.00
C GLY A 149 -0.47 4.93 7.59
N ASN A 150 -1.78 4.95 7.31
CA ASN A 150 -2.34 5.45 6.05
C ASN A 150 -2.16 6.97 5.96
N VAL A 151 -1.98 7.49 4.74
CA VAL A 151 -1.63 8.90 4.51
C VAL A 151 -2.76 9.61 3.78
N TYR A 152 -3.07 10.82 4.24
CA TYR A 152 -4.18 11.66 3.79
C TYR A 152 -3.58 12.98 3.32
N ALA A 153 -3.61 13.25 2.02
CA ALA A 153 -3.14 14.49 1.42
C ALA A 153 -4.34 15.41 1.10
N ASP A 154 -4.27 16.66 1.57
CA ASP A 154 -5.24 17.71 1.27
C ASP A 154 -4.81 18.43 -0.01
N GLU A 155 -5.41 18.06 -1.15
CA GLU A 155 -5.16 18.71 -2.45
C GLU A 155 -6.08 19.93 -2.66
N GLY A 156 -6.73 20.42 -1.60
CA GLY A 156 -7.64 21.55 -1.60
C GLY A 156 -9.04 21.19 -2.10
N SER A 157 -9.16 20.60 -3.28
CA SER A 157 -10.46 20.22 -3.88
C SER A 157 -11.01 18.89 -3.38
N HIS A 158 -10.13 17.97 -2.97
CA HIS A 158 -10.45 16.64 -2.45
C HIS A 158 -9.34 16.16 -1.50
N TRP A 159 -9.62 15.05 -0.82
CA TRP A 159 -8.64 14.30 -0.06
C TRP A 159 -8.12 13.15 -0.93
N ASP A 160 -6.81 13.13 -1.15
CA ASP A 160 -6.10 12.01 -1.75
C ASP A 160 -5.61 11.10 -0.61
N VAL A 161 -6.16 9.89 -0.51
CA VAL A 161 -5.84 8.97 0.57
C VAL A 161 -5.09 7.75 0.05
N THR A 162 -3.89 7.53 0.57
CA THR A 162 -3.07 6.35 0.29
C THR A 162 -3.19 5.32 1.43
N TYR A 163 -3.62 4.12 1.07
CA TYR A 163 -3.81 2.99 1.98
C TYR A 163 -2.63 2.02 1.90
N TYR A 164 -1.87 1.90 2.98
CA TYR A 164 -0.84 0.86 3.16
C TYR A 164 -1.41 -0.38 3.87
N ASN A 165 -2.51 -0.20 4.60
CA ASN A 165 -3.26 -1.25 5.29
C ASN A 165 -4.73 -0.84 5.44
N CYS A 166 -5.57 -1.73 5.97
CA CYS A 166 -7.00 -1.48 6.12
C CYS A 166 -7.38 -0.72 7.39
N GLY A 167 -6.41 -0.27 8.20
CA GLY A 167 -6.68 0.57 9.36
C GLY A 167 -7.21 -0.13 10.61
N GLY A 168 -7.10 -1.46 10.72
CA GLY A 168 -7.62 -2.24 11.86
C GLY A 168 -8.80 -3.16 11.52
N CYS A 169 -8.94 -3.53 10.25
CA CYS A 169 -9.61 -4.77 9.87
C CYS A 169 -8.66 -5.97 10.12
#